data_AF-A0A3C0Y4Y4-F1
#
_entry.id   AF-A0A3C0Y4Y4-F1
#
_cell.length_a   1.000
_cell.length_b   1.000
_cell.length_c   1.000
_cell.angle_alpha   90.00
_cell.angle_beta   90.00
_cell.angle_gamma   90.00
#
_symmetry.space_group_name_H-M   'P 1'
#
loop_
_entity.id
_entity.type
_entity.pdbx_description
1 polymer ?
#
loop_
_entity_poly.entity_id
_entity_poly.type
_entity_poly.pdbx_seq_one_letter_code
_entity_poly.pdbx_strand_id
1 'polypeptide(L)'
;MPTRLTAQDFDQEVLILFDAYVHGNLDRRGFLAQAQKFAKAGMTAAGLLAALSPDFAAGQQVAQDDARLRIERLSYPSPAGTGSVKGYLVRPASAGTNKLPAVLVIHENRGLNPHIEDIARRLALDGFMAFAPDALTSAGGYPGDEEKAVAAFASLDQTKAREDFVAAAHWLKARNDASGKLGVVGFCYGGGIVHLLTTRLPDLNAAVSFYGNTPAPAEAAKVKTPLLVHQADVDERNNASWPAYEAALKA
;
A
#
# COMPACT_ATOMS: atom_id res chain seq x y z
N MET A 1 2.33 -10.87 28.31
CA MET A 1 2.85 -11.15 26.95
C MET A 1 4.16 -10.41 26.80
N PRO A 2 5.24 -11.02 26.29
CA PRO A 2 6.45 -10.27 25.97
C PRO A 2 6.14 -9.18 24.93
N THR A 3 6.80 -8.04 25.04
CA THR A 3 6.68 -6.92 24.09
C THR A 3 7.12 -7.37 22.70
N ARG A 4 6.33 -7.03 21.66
CA ARG A 4 6.70 -7.31 20.26
C ARG A 4 7.97 -6.53 19.90
N LEU A 5 8.94 -7.21 19.29
CA LEU A 5 10.13 -6.58 18.76
C LEU A 5 9.77 -5.61 17.63
N THR A 6 10.47 -4.51 17.56
CA THR A 6 10.40 -3.48 16.53
C THR A 6 11.63 -3.58 15.62
N ALA A 7 11.63 -2.84 14.51
CA ALA A 7 12.79 -2.78 13.62
C ALA A 7 14.09 -2.35 14.35
N GLN A 8 13.98 -1.55 15.42
CA GLN A 8 15.14 -1.08 16.21
C GLN A 8 15.77 -2.20 17.06
N ASP A 9 15.06 -3.30 17.27
CA ASP A 9 15.55 -4.45 18.04
C ASP A 9 16.36 -5.44 17.18
N PHE A 10 16.47 -5.19 15.87
CA PHE A 10 17.23 -6.02 14.94
C PHE A 10 18.44 -5.26 14.38
N ASP A 11 19.48 -6.02 14.07
CA ASP A 11 20.61 -5.51 13.31
C ASP A 11 20.15 -5.10 11.90
N GLN A 12 20.61 -3.94 11.42
CA GLN A 12 20.21 -3.41 10.11
C GLN A 12 20.53 -4.37 8.97
N GLU A 13 21.61 -5.15 9.05
CA GLU A 13 21.94 -6.15 8.03
C GLU A 13 20.91 -7.29 7.97
N VAL A 14 20.28 -7.65 9.10
CA VAL A 14 19.19 -8.64 9.12
C VAL A 14 17.96 -8.10 8.39
N LEU A 15 17.64 -6.82 8.58
CA LEU A 15 16.53 -6.17 7.89
C LEU A 15 16.77 -6.12 6.38
N ILE A 16 18.01 -5.84 5.95
CA ILE A 16 18.41 -5.86 4.53
C ILE A 16 18.28 -7.28 3.94
N LEU A 17 18.72 -8.30 4.67
CA LEU A 17 18.54 -9.70 4.24
C LEU A 17 17.05 -10.08 4.12
N PHE A 18 16.24 -9.62 5.07
CA PHE A 18 14.80 -9.88 5.04
C PHE A 18 14.11 -9.17 3.89
N ASP A 19 14.48 -7.91 3.62
CA ASP A 19 14.04 -7.17 2.44
C ASP A 19 14.37 -7.91 1.14
N ALA A 20 15.61 -8.39 1.00
CA ALA A 20 16.03 -9.18 -0.15
C ALA A 20 15.21 -10.48 -0.30
N TYR A 21 14.86 -11.14 0.81
CA TYR A 21 13.99 -12.32 0.80
C TYR A 21 12.56 -11.99 0.35
N VAL A 22 11.97 -10.96 0.94
CA VAL A 22 10.61 -10.47 0.64
C VAL A 22 10.47 -10.07 -0.83
N HIS A 23 11.53 -9.53 -1.43
CA HIS A 23 11.57 -9.11 -2.83
C HIS A 23 12.05 -10.21 -3.80
N GLY A 24 12.33 -11.42 -3.31
CA GLY A 24 12.73 -12.57 -4.14
C GLY A 24 14.17 -12.53 -4.67
N ASN A 25 14.98 -11.55 -4.23
CA ASN A 25 16.41 -11.48 -4.52
C ASN A 25 17.21 -12.52 -3.72
N LEU A 26 16.61 -13.03 -2.64
CA LEU A 26 17.16 -14.08 -1.80
C LEU A 26 16.08 -15.13 -1.57
N ASP A 27 16.39 -16.41 -1.75
CA ASP A 27 15.45 -17.47 -1.41
C ASP A 27 15.43 -17.74 0.10
N ARG A 28 14.43 -18.50 0.58
CA ARG A 28 14.30 -18.83 2.01
C ARG A 28 15.57 -19.47 2.57
N ARG A 29 16.23 -20.35 1.79
CA ARG A 29 17.45 -21.03 2.21
C ARG A 29 18.61 -20.05 2.35
N GLY A 30 18.77 -19.15 1.39
CA GLY A 30 19.77 -18.08 1.40
C GLY A 30 19.57 -17.14 2.59
N PHE A 31 18.33 -16.76 2.90
CA PHE A 31 18.03 -15.98 4.10
C PHE A 31 18.47 -16.71 5.35
N LEU A 32 18.04 -17.97 5.54
CA LEU A 32 18.35 -18.72 6.75
C LEU A 32 19.85 -18.93 6.95
N ALA A 33 20.59 -19.18 5.88
CA ALA A 33 22.03 -19.34 5.92
C ALA A 33 22.75 -18.03 6.32
N GLN A 34 22.35 -16.91 5.72
CA GLN A 34 23.00 -15.62 5.98
C GLN A 34 22.57 -14.99 7.30
N ALA A 35 21.32 -15.18 7.72
CA ALA A 35 20.79 -14.65 8.99
C ALA A 35 21.38 -15.37 10.22
N GLN A 36 22.03 -16.53 10.04
CA GLN A 36 22.59 -17.32 11.14
C GLN A 36 23.66 -16.55 11.94
N LYS A 37 24.40 -15.61 11.35
CA LYS A 37 25.37 -14.78 12.09
C LYS A 37 24.72 -13.84 13.13
N PHE A 38 23.42 -13.60 13.01
CA PHE A 38 22.64 -12.75 13.92
C PHE A 38 21.77 -13.55 14.91
N ALA A 39 21.78 -14.88 14.80
CA ALA A 39 21.07 -15.80 15.68
C ALA A 39 21.76 -15.90 17.07
N LYS A 40 21.66 -14.82 17.86
CA LYS A 40 22.25 -14.69 19.20
C LYS A 40 21.21 -14.97 20.29
N ALA A 41 21.68 -15.30 21.51
CA ALA A 41 20.87 -15.41 22.72
C ALA A 41 19.59 -16.28 22.61
N GLY A 42 19.69 -17.43 21.95
CA GLY A 42 18.57 -18.38 21.81
C GLY A 42 17.62 -18.10 20.64
N MET A 43 17.80 -16.99 19.90
CA MET A 43 17.13 -16.79 18.61
C MET A 43 17.82 -17.61 17.52
N THR A 44 17.05 -18.31 16.70
CA THR A 44 17.54 -19.02 15.50
C THR A 44 17.31 -18.16 14.25
N ALA A 45 17.95 -18.49 13.12
CA ALA A 45 17.64 -17.83 11.85
C ALA A 45 16.17 -17.98 11.44
N ALA A 46 15.56 -19.13 11.75
CA ALA A 46 14.12 -19.33 11.57
C ALA A 46 13.28 -18.47 12.53
N GLY A 47 13.76 -18.28 13.76
CA GLY A 47 13.16 -17.35 14.73
C GLY A 47 13.22 -15.89 14.27
N LEU A 48 14.35 -15.46 13.70
CA LEU A 48 14.49 -14.15 13.06
C LEU A 48 13.50 -14.00 11.91
N LEU A 49 13.42 -15.00 11.02
CA LEU A 49 12.45 -14.98 9.92
C LEU A 49 11.01 -14.85 10.44
N ALA A 50 10.65 -15.63 11.47
CA ALA A 50 9.32 -15.58 12.07
C ALA A 50 9.03 -14.21 12.72
N ALA A 51 10.01 -13.62 13.41
CA ALA A 51 9.85 -12.33 14.08
C ALA A 51 9.72 -11.15 13.10
N LEU A 52 10.36 -11.24 11.93
CA LEU A 52 10.29 -10.23 10.87
C LEU A 52 9.10 -10.43 9.93
N SER A 53 8.58 -11.65 9.82
CA SER A 53 7.44 -11.95 8.97
C SER A 53 6.18 -11.22 9.44
N PRO A 54 5.28 -10.83 8.51
CA PRO A 54 4.06 -10.12 8.89
C PRO A 54 3.20 -10.92 9.86
N ASP A 55 2.90 -10.31 11.00
CA ASP A 55 1.80 -10.71 11.89
C ASP A 55 0.79 -9.58 11.91
N PHE A 56 -0.23 -9.72 11.07
CA PHE A 56 -1.28 -8.73 10.90
C PHE A 56 -2.20 -8.63 12.12
N ALA A 57 -2.44 -9.74 12.82
CA ALA A 57 -3.28 -9.72 14.02
C ALA A 57 -2.59 -8.89 15.12
N ALA A 58 -1.29 -9.09 15.33
CA ALA A 58 -0.53 -8.29 16.28
C ALA A 58 -0.22 -6.86 15.79
N GLY A 59 -0.38 -6.57 14.50
CA GLY A 59 -0.16 -5.24 13.89
C GLY A 59 -1.43 -4.41 13.71
N GLN A 60 -2.60 -5.01 13.93
CA GLN A 60 -3.91 -4.37 13.78
C GLN A 60 -4.08 -3.28 14.84
N GLN A 61 -4.48 -2.09 14.41
CA GLN A 61 -4.79 -0.98 15.32
C GLN A 61 -6.29 -0.75 15.48
N VAL A 62 -7.09 -1.11 14.48
CA VAL A 62 -8.55 -0.92 14.50
C VAL A 62 -9.26 -2.23 14.23
N ALA A 63 -10.14 -2.63 15.14
CA ALA A 63 -10.90 -3.87 15.02
C ALA A 63 -11.79 -3.88 13.76
N GLN A 64 -12.05 -5.07 13.18
CA GLN A 64 -12.90 -5.19 11.99
C GLN A 64 -14.38 -4.93 12.29
N ASP A 65 -14.79 -5.09 13.55
CA ASP A 65 -16.13 -4.88 14.08
C ASP A 65 -16.25 -3.59 14.91
N ASP A 66 -15.32 -2.64 14.75
CA ASP A 66 -15.36 -1.35 15.44
C ASP A 66 -16.68 -0.61 15.11
N ALA A 67 -17.54 -0.46 16.13
CA ALA A 67 -18.88 0.11 15.98
C ALA A 67 -18.88 1.58 15.51
N ARG A 68 -17.73 2.27 15.55
CA ARG A 68 -17.57 3.64 15.01
C ARG A 68 -17.48 3.64 13.49
N LEU A 69 -17.38 2.49 12.84
CA LEU A 69 -17.17 2.36 11.40
C LEU A 69 -18.37 1.70 10.71
N ARG A 70 -18.59 2.09 9.46
CA ARG A 70 -19.41 1.36 8.49
C ARG A 70 -18.48 0.85 7.40
N ILE A 71 -18.50 -0.46 7.21
CA ILE A 71 -17.61 -1.19 6.32
C ILE A 71 -18.44 -1.87 5.24
N GLU A 72 -18.05 -1.69 3.99
CA GLU A 72 -18.74 -2.25 2.83
C GLU A 72 -17.71 -2.85 1.86
N ARG A 73 -18.00 -4.03 1.30
CA ARG A 73 -17.25 -4.59 0.17
C ARG A 73 -18.01 -4.25 -1.10
N LEU A 74 -17.40 -3.44 -1.95
CA LEU A 74 -18.05 -2.92 -3.16
C LEU A 74 -17.26 -3.34 -4.40
N SER A 75 -17.92 -3.27 -5.56
CA SER A 75 -17.25 -3.37 -6.85
C SER A 75 -17.44 -2.08 -7.64
N TYR A 76 -16.46 -1.74 -8.47
CA TYR A 76 -16.54 -0.65 -9.43
C TYR A 76 -16.16 -1.12 -10.83
N PRO A 77 -16.66 -0.45 -11.89
CA PRO A 77 -16.29 -0.78 -13.26
C PRO A 77 -14.90 -0.22 -13.60
N SER A 78 -14.09 -1.02 -14.29
CA SER A 78 -12.79 -0.64 -14.84
C SER A 78 -12.65 -1.16 -16.28
N PRO A 79 -13.33 -0.52 -17.26
CA PRO A 79 -13.40 -1.03 -18.63
C PRO A 79 -12.05 -1.03 -19.36
N ALA A 80 -11.15 -0.10 -19.00
CA ALA A 80 -9.79 -0.04 -19.54
C ALA A 80 -8.80 -0.95 -18.78
N GLY A 81 -9.20 -1.43 -17.60
CA GLY A 81 -8.40 -2.33 -16.78
C GLY A 81 -8.92 -3.77 -16.83
N THR A 82 -9.21 -4.35 -15.67
CA THR A 82 -9.59 -5.76 -15.53
C THR A 82 -11.12 -6.00 -15.57
N GLY A 83 -11.90 -5.00 -15.97
CA GLY A 83 -13.34 -5.11 -16.19
C GLY A 83 -14.15 -4.67 -14.97
N SER A 84 -14.06 -5.40 -13.85
CA SER A 84 -14.67 -5.00 -12.58
C SER A 84 -13.79 -5.40 -11.40
N VAL A 85 -13.61 -4.46 -10.48
CA VAL A 85 -12.66 -4.59 -9.37
C VAL A 85 -13.40 -4.45 -8.06
N LYS A 86 -13.11 -5.34 -7.11
CA LYS A 86 -13.63 -5.28 -5.75
C LYS A 86 -12.79 -4.32 -4.92
N GLY A 87 -13.35 -3.83 -3.83
CA GLY A 87 -12.61 -3.04 -2.85
C GLY A 87 -13.31 -2.96 -1.51
N TYR A 88 -12.57 -2.45 -0.54
CA TYR A 88 -12.99 -2.27 0.84
C TYR A 88 -13.24 -0.79 1.12
N LEU A 89 -14.51 -0.43 1.29
CA LEU A 89 -14.95 0.91 1.62
C LEU A 89 -15.19 1.01 3.13
N VAL A 90 -14.61 2.02 3.76
CA VAL A 90 -14.81 2.32 5.17
C VAL A 90 -15.16 3.79 5.34
N ARG A 91 -16.14 4.06 6.20
CA ARG A 91 -16.54 5.42 6.58
C ARG A 91 -16.92 5.49 8.06
N PRO A 92 -16.80 6.66 8.72
CA PRO A 92 -17.31 6.84 10.07
C PRO A 92 -18.82 6.59 10.13
N ALA A 93 -19.26 5.79 11.09
CA ALA A 93 -20.68 5.49 11.32
C ALA A 93 -21.48 6.74 11.69
N SER A 94 -20.83 7.70 12.35
CA SER A 94 -21.38 9.01 12.71
C SER A 94 -21.60 9.93 11.51
N ALA A 95 -21.03 9.63 10.34
CA ALA A 95 -21.19 10.48 9.15
C ALA A 95 -22.64 10.54 8.64
N GLY A 96 -23.46 9.52 8.92
CA GLY A 96 -24.86 9.49 8.48
C GLY A 96 -24.98 9.63 6.96
N THR A 97 -25.60 10.73 6.52
CA THR A 97 -25.77 11.11 5.10
C THR A 97 -24.81 12.22 4.64
N ASN A 98 -23.88 12.65 5.51
CA ASN A 98 -22.93 13.69 5.16
C ASN A 98 -21.98 13.22 4.07
N LYS A 99 -21.70 14.12 3.13
CA LYS A 99 -20.69 13.88 2.10
C LYS A 99 -19.30 14.02 2.68
N LEU A 100 -18.43 13.04 2.46
CA LEU A 100 -17.10 12.99 3.07
C LEU A 100 -15.98 13.28 2.06
N PRO A 101 -14.84 13.88 2.48
CA PRO A 101 -13.62 13.80 1.70
C PRO A 101 -13.19 12.34 1.58
N ALA A 102 -12.83 11.90 0.38
CA ALA A 102 -12.46 10.52 0.12
C ALA A 102 -10.94 10.34 0.05
N VAL A 103 -10.47 9.16 0.47
CA VAL A 103 -9.07 8.75 0.34
C VAL A 103 -9.02 7.39 -0.35
N LEU A 104 -8.33 7.33 -1.49
CA LEU A 104 -7.98 6.05 -2.11
C LEU A 104 -6.74 5.48 -1.41
N VAL A 105 -6.85 4.27 -0.87
CA VAL A 105 -5.77 3.57 -0.17
C VAL A 105 -5.24 2.47 -1.09
N ILE A 106 -3.98 2.57 -1.50
CA ILE A 106 -3.40 1.67 -2.49
C ILE A 106 -2.43 0.71 -1.81
N HIS A 107 -2.70 -0.58 -1.98
CA HIS A 107 -1.93 -1.65 -1.36
C HIS A 107 -0.52 -1.84 -1.96
N GLU A 108 0.27 -2.67 -1.30
CA GLU A 108 1.59 -3.12 -1.74
C GLU A 108 1.49 -4.17 -2.86
N ASN A 109 2.58 -4.88 -3.18
CA ASN A 109 2.60 -5.93 -4.21
C ASN A 109 1.94 -7.26 -3.78
N ARG A 110 0.97 -7.20 -2.85
CA ARG A 110 0.31 -8.36 -2.22
C ARG A 110 -1.22 -8.25 -2.20
N GLY A 111 -1.77 -7.27 -2.92
CA GLY A 111 -3.21 -7.05 -2.96
C GLY A 111 -3.79 -6.52 -1.65
N LEU A 112 -5.11 -6.58 -1.54
CA LEU A 112 -5.85 -6.08 -0.38
C LEU A 112 -5.77 -7.04 0.81
N ASN A 113 -4.68 -6.98 1.56
CA ASN A 113 -4.46 -7.77 2.77
C ASN A 113 -5.02 -7.07 4.04
N PRO A 114 -5.03 -7.76 5.21
CA PRO A 114 -5.57 -7.19 6.45
C PRO A 114 -4.87 -5.90 6.93
N HIS A 115 -3.60 -5.71 6.59
CA HIS A 115 -2.87 -4.48 6.93
C HIS A 115 -3.45 -3.27 6.20
N ILE A 116 -3.70 -3.38 4.90
CA ILE A 116 -4.27 -2.28 4.11
C ILE A 116 -5.73 -2.00 4.51
N GLU A 117 -6.50 -3.04 4.80
CA GLU A 117 -7.85 -2.86 5.37
C GLU A 117 -7.80 -2.12 6.71
N ASP A 118 -6.80 -2.37 7.55
CA ASP A 118 -6.60 -1.64 8.81
C ASP A 118 -6.29 -0.17 8.59
N ILE A 119 -5.44 0.17 7.61
CA ILE A 119 -5.16 1.56 7.24
C ILE A 119 -6.44 2.27 6.79
N ALA A 120 -7.27 1.62 5.97
CA ALA A 120 -8.56 2.18 5.57
C ALA A 120 -9.47 2.46 6.78
N ARG A 121 -9.49 1.56 7.78
CA ARG A 121 -10.22 1.78 9.04
C ARG A 121 -9.67 2.95 9.85
N ARG A 122 -8.33 3.10 9.96
CA ARG A 122 -7.69 4.23 10.65
C ARG A 122 -8.09 5.56 10.03
N LEU A 123 -8.00 5.69 8.70
CA LEU A 123 -8.40 6.90 7.99
C LEU A 123 -9.89 7.21 8.15
N ALA A 124 -10.74 6.19 8.24
CA ALA A 124 -12.15 6.40 8.51
C ALA A 124 -12.43 6.91 9.93
N LEU A 125 -11.64 6.50 10.92
CA LEU A 125 -11.69 7.08 12.27
C LEU A 125 -11.21 8.54 12.29
N ASP A 126 -10.33 8.92 11.38
CA ASP A 126 -9.88 10.31 11.18
C ASP A 126 -10.88 11.17 10.38
N GLY A 127 -12.06 10.63 10.03
CA GLY A 127 -13.14 11.40 9.40
C GLY A 127 -13.24 11.28 7.88
N PHE A 128 -12.43 10.43 7.24
CA PHE A 128 -12.45 10.24 5.79
C PHE A 128 -13.35 9.09 5.34
N MET A 129 -13.78 9.12 4.08
CA MET A 129 -14.24 7.91 3.40
C MET A 129 -13.03 7.24 2.75
N ALA A 130 -12.56 6.13 3.30
CA ALA A 130 -11.43 5.40 2.76
C ALA A 130 -11.89 4.27 1.85
N PHE A 131 -11.31 4.14 0.66
CA PHE A 131 -11.56 3.02 -0.25
C PHE A 131 -10.25 2.37 -0.66
N ALA A 132 -10.14 1.06 -0.46
CA ALA A 132 -8.99 0.26 -0.85
C ALA A 132 -9.38 -0.73 -1.95
N PRO A 133 -9.06 -0.46 -3.23
CA PRO A 133 -9.27 -1.40 -4.33
C PRO A 133 -8.39 -2.65 -4.18
N ASP A 134 -8.86 -3.80 -4.66
CA ASP A 134 -8.11 -5.04 -4.69
C ASP A 134 -7.63 -5.37 -6.10
N ALA A 135 -6.36 -5.09 -6.41
CA ALA A 135 -5.78 -5.42 -7.72
C ALA A 135 -5.76 -6.94 -8.00
N LEU A 136 -5.86 -7.78 -6.97
CA LEU A 136 -5.94 -9.23 -7.14
C LEU A 136 -7.36 -9.71 -7.45
N THR A 137 -8.36 -8.83 -7.59
CA THR A 137 -9.76 -9.22 -7.88
C THR A 137 -9.85 -10.21 -9.05
N SER A 138 -9.15 -9.94 -10.15
CA SER A 138 -9.15 -10.79 -11.35
C SER A 138 -8.42 -12.13 -11.15
N ALA A 139 -7.59 -12.23 -10.12
CA ALA A 139 -6.86 -13.43 -9.71
C ALA A 139 -7.49 -14.15 -8.50
N GLY A 140 -8.71 -13.75 -8.08
CA GLY A 140 -9.43 -14.37 -6.97
C GLY A 140 -9.36 -13.61 -5.63
N GLY A 141 -8.65 -12.48 -5.60
CA GLY A 141 -8.43 -11.64 -4.42
C GLY A 141 -7.24 -12.09 -3.57
N TYR A 142 -7.04 -11.42 -2.43
CA TYR A 142 -5.99 -11.78 -1.49
C TYR A 142 -6.14 -13.23 -0.98
N PRO A 143 -5.15 -14.13 -1.16
CA PRO A 143 -5.29 -15.55 -0.88
C PRO A 143 -5.12 -15.94 0.60
N GLY A 144 -4.92 -14.99 1.51
CA GLY A 144 -4.63 -15.27 2.92
C GLY A 144 -3.18 -15.71 3.19
N ASP A 145 -2.33 -15.68 2.16
CA ASP A 145 -0.93 -16.11 2.20
C ASP A 145 -0.06 -15.13 1.41
N GLU A 146 0.96 -14.60 2.05
CA GLU A 146 1.77 -13.50 1.53
C GLU A 146 2.64 -13.91 0.34
N GLU A 147 3.15 -15.16 0.30
CA GLU A 147 3.98 -15.64 -0.82
C GLU A 147 3.12 -15.89 -2.05
N LYS A 148 1.94 -16.52 -1.88
CA LYS A 148 0.97 -16.69 -2.96
C LYS A 148 0.45 -15.35 -3.48
N ALA A 149 0.25 -14.38 -2.58
CA ALA A 149 -0.18 -13.04 -2.97
C ALA A 149 0.85 -12.35 -3.87
N VAL A 150 2.14 -12.41 -3.53
CA VAL A 150 3.22 -11.87 -4.38
C VAL A 150 3.26 -12.58 -5.73
N ALA A 151 3.18 -13.91 -5.75
CA ALA A 151 3.20 -14.67 -6.99
C ALA A 151 2.01 -14.34 -7.90
N ALA A 152 0.80 -14.25 -7.34
CA ALA A 152 -0.40 -13.84 -8.07
C ALA A 152 -0.26 -12.40 -8.59
N PHE A 153 0.24 -11.49 -7.76
CA PHE A 153 0.42 -10.09 -8.13
C PHE A 153 1.43 -9.92 -9.27
N ALA A 154 2.54 -10.65 -9.22
CA ALA A 154 3.55 -10.64 -10.28
C ALA A 154 3.02 -11.13 -11.64
N SER A 155 1.95 -11.95 -11.64
CA SER A 155 1.32 -12.46 -12.86
C SER A 155 0.30 -11.50 -13.50
N LEU A 156 -0.04 -10.39 -12.82
CA LEU A 156 -1.02 -9.43 -13.34
C LEU A 156 -0.49 -8.68 -14.57
N ASP A 157 -1.40 -8.37 -15.50
CA ASP A 157 -1.17 -7.33 -16.50
C ASP A 157 -1.09 -5.97 -15.80
N GLN A 158 0.13 -5.49 -15.59
CA GLN A 158 0.41 -4.24 -14.87
C GLN A 158 -0.10 -2.99 -15.61
N THR A 159 -0.36 -3.07 -16.91
CA THR A 159 -0.99 -1.96 -17.64
C THR A 159 -2.47 -1.87 -17.24
N LYS A 160 -3.17 -3.01 -17.25
CA LYS A 160 -4.59 -3.07 -16.82
C LYS A 160 -4.77 -2.76 -15.34
N ALA A 161 -3.90 -3.30 -14.48
CA ALA A 161 -3.96 -3.03 -13.04
C ALA A 161 -3.77 -1.52 -12.73
N ARG A 162 -2.94 -0.81 -13.49
CA ARG A 162 -2.80 0.66 -13.34
C ARG A 162 -4.08 1.40 -13.73
N GLU A 163 -4.75 0.99 -14.80
CA GLU A 163 -6.06 1.56 -15.17
C GLU A 163 -7.14 1.27 -14.11
N ASP A 164 -7.06 0.14 -13.40
CA ASP A 164 -7.97 -0.16 -12.29
C ASP A 164 -7.90 0.89 -11.19
N PHE A 165 -6.72 1.41 -10.85
CA PHE A 165 -6.59 2.48 -9.86
C PHE A 165 -7.03 3.85 -10.37
N VAL A 166 -6.83 4.13 -11.66
CA VAL A 166 -7.37 5.36 -12.30
C VAL A 166 -8.90 5.32 -12.27
N ALA A 167 -9.51 4.19 -12.63
CA ALA A 167 -10.94 3.98 -12.55
C ALA A 167 -11.46 4.08 -11.11
N ALA A 168 -10.72 3.54 -10.13
CA ALA A 168 -11.08 3.64 -8.71
C ALA A 168 -11.13 5.09 -8.24
N ALA A 169 -10.12 5.89 -8.59
CA ALA A 169 -10.04 7.30 -8.23
C ALA A 169 -11.24 8.08 -8.78
N HIS A 170 -11.54 7.91 -10.07
CA HIS A 170 -12.71 8.55 -10.69
C HIS A 170 -14.03 8.09 -10.06
N TRP A 171 -14.20 6.79 -9.89
CA TRP A 171 -15.41 6.22 -9.29
C TRP A 171 -15.63 6.74 -7.87
N LEU A 172 -14.59 6.71 -7.03
CA LEU A 172 -14.65 7.14 -5.63
C LEU A 172 -15.00 8.63 -5.52
N LYS A 173 -14.36 9.48 -6.32
CA LYS A 173 -14.63 10.93 -6.35
C LYS A 173 -16.04 11.26 -6.79
N ALA A 174 -16.62 10.45 -7.69
CA ALA A 174 -17.95 10.66 -8.28
C ALA A 174 -19.11 10.08 -7.44
N ARG A 175 -18.84 9.38 -6.33
CA ARG A 175 -19.90 8.82 -5.48
C ARG A 175 -20.82 9.90 -4.93
N ASN A 176 -22.08 9.54 -4.70
CA ASN A 176 -23.09 10.46 -4.16
C ASN A 176 -22.82 10.89 -2.71
N ASP A 177 -22.11 10.07 -1.94
CA ASP A 177 -21.69 10.30 -0.56
C ASP A 177 -20.26 10.87 -0.46
N ALA A 178 -19.59 11.12 -1.60
CA ALA A 178 -18.33 11.85 -1.64
C ALA A 178 -18.57 13.36 -1.75
N SER A 179 -17.72 14.15 -1.09
CA SER A 179 -17.72 15.62 -1.15
C SER A 179 -17.16 16.18 -2.45
N GLY A 180 -16.68 15.30 -3.34
CA GLY A 180 -15.90 15.65 -4.53
C GLY A 180 -14.42 15.93 -4.23
N LYS A 181 -13.98 15.91 -2.96
CA LYS A 181 -12.56 15.95 -2.60
C LYS A 181 -11.97 14.54 -2.59
N LEU A 182 -10.79 14.37 -3.20
CA LEU A 182 -10.09 13.09 -3.28
C LEU A 182 -8.61 13.26 -2.91
N GLY A 183 -8.18 12.53 -1.89
CA GLY A 183 -6.77 12.25 -1.61
C GLY A 183 -6.40 10.83 -2.01
N VAL A 184 -5.10 10.57 -2.17
CA VAL A 184 -4.58 9.22 -2.40
C VAL A 184 -3.40 8.94 -1.47
N VAL A 185 -3.32 7.73 -0.96
CA VAL A 185 -2.18 7.23 -0.18
C VAL A 185 -1.82 5.82 -0.64
N GLY A 186 -0.54 5.50 -0.71
CA GLY A 186 -0.10 4.18 -1.14
C GLY A 186 1.28 3.80 -0.63
N PHE A 187 1.50 2.48 -0.54
CA PHE A 187 2.68 1.87 0.07
C PHE A 187 3.38 0.95 -0.92
N CYS A 188 4.71 1.04 -1.03
CA CYS A 188 5.51 0.24 -1.97
C CYS A 188 5.01 0.42 -3.42
N TYR A 189 4.45 -0.65 -4.02
CA TYR A 189 3.74 -0.57 -5.31
C TYR A 189 2.73 0.57 -5.33
N GLY A 190 1.94 0.71 -4.26
CA GLY A 190 0.95 1.76 -4.11
C GLY A 190 1.54 3.17 -4.08
N GLY A 191 2.76 3.35 -3.54
CA GLY A 191 3.47 4.64 -3.63
C GLY A 191 3.79 5.00 -5.07
N GLY A 192 4.17 4.01 -5.90
CA GLY A 192 4.35 4.21 -7.33
C GLY A 192 3.03 4.55 -8.06
N ILE A 193 1.93 3.91 -7.67
CA ILE A 193 0.59 4.25 -8.19
C ILE A 193 0.17 5.66 -7.76
N VAL A 194 0.51 6.11 -6.55
CA VAL A 194 0.29 7.50 -6.13
C VAL A 194 0.95 8.46 -7.11
N HIS A 195 2.23 8.26 -7.45
CA HIS A 195 2.89 9.11 -8.44
C HIS A 195 2.21 9.03 -9.82
N LEU A 196 1.86 7.84 -10.31
CA LEU A 196 1.11 7.67 -11.55
C LEU A 196 -0.22 8.47 -11.54
N LEU A 197 -0.98 8.41 -10.44
CA LEU A 197 -2.24 9.12 -10.34
C LEU A 197 -2.01 10.63 -10.36
N THR A 198 -0.97 11.14 -9.71
CA THR A 198 -0.66 12.59 -9.75
C THR A 198 -0.27 13.11 -11.13
N THR A 199 0.26 12.27 -12.02
CA THR A 199 0.59 12.68 -13.41
C THR A 199 -0.61 12.59 -14.35
N ARG A 200 -1.67 11.87 -13.95
CA ARG A 200 -2.87 11.63 -14.78
C ARG A 200 -4.12 12.38 -14.30
N LEU A 201 -4.20 12.68 -13.01
CA LEU A 201 -5.35 13.28 -12.35
C LEU A 201 -4.94 14.64 -11.75
N PRO A 202 -5.01 15.73 -12.53
CA PRO A 202 -4.56 17.05 -12.08
C PRO A 202 -5.44 17.66 -10.98
N ASP A 203 -6.58 17.04 -10.68
CA ASP A 203 -7.62 17.53 -9.76
C ASP A 203 -7.69 16.73 -8.44
N LEU A 204 -6.62 15.98 -8.10
CA LEU A 204 -6.43 15.40 -6.77
C LEU A 204 -6.11 16.50 -5.74
N ASN A 205 -6.66 16.36 -4.53
CA ASN A 205 -6.46 17.34 -3.46
C ASN A 205 -5.18 17.12 -2.64
N ALA A 206 -4.75 15.86 -2.51
CA ALA A 206 -3.52 15.50 -1.80
C ALA A 206 -3.04 14.11 -2.23
N ALA A 207 -1.73 13.90 -2.21
CA ALA A 207 -1.10 12.62 -2.53
C ALA A 207 -0.01 12.30 -1.51
N VAL A 208 0.01 11.07 -0.99
CA VAL A 208 1.01 10.60 -0.03
C VAL A 208 1.62 9.28 -0.51
N SER A 209 2.89 9.32 -0.90
CA SER A 209 3.65 8.17 -1.37
C SER A 209 4.57 7.65 -0.28
N PHE A 210 4.45 6.37 0.06
CA PHE A 210 5.40 5.66 0.92
C PHE A 210 6.26 4.70 0.08
N TYR A 211 7.56 4.97 0.02
CA TYR A 211 8.62 4.12 -0.57
C TYR A 211 8.23 3.49 -1.92
N GLY A 212 7.69 4.32 -2.81
CA GLY A 212 7.28 3.93 -4.16
C GLY A 212 8.26 4.37 -5.25
N ASN A 213 8.30 3.61 -6.34
CA ASN A 213 9.04 4.00 -7.54
C ASN A 213 8.52 5.32 -8.11
N THR A 214 9.41 6.21 -8.53
CA THR A 214 9.03 7.45 -9.21
C THR A 214 8.92 7.24 -10.72
N PRO A 215 8.05 8.00 -11.42
CA PRO A 215 8.03 8.01 -12.88
C PRO A 215 9.25 8.73 -13.45
N ALA A 216 9.37 8.77 -14.78
CA ALA A 216 10.40 9.55 -15.44
C ALA A 216 10.31 11.05 -15.04
N PRO A 217 11.44 11.76 -14.85
CA PRO A 217 11.44 13.19 -14.49
C PRO A 217 10.57 14.09 -15.37
N ALA A 218 10.46 13.79 -16.67
CA ALA A 218 9.62 14.54 -17.61
C ALA A 218 8.12 14.53 -17.24
N GLU A 219 7.66 13.54 -16.48
CA GLU A 219 6.27 13.45 -16.03
C GLU A 219 5.96 14.44 -14.89
N ALA A 220 6.97 14.98 -14.20
CA ALA A 220 6.79 15.90 -13.07
C ALA A 220 6.01 17.17 -13.47
N ALA A 221 6.18 17.65 -14.71
CA ALA A 221 5.46 18.83 -15.22
C ALA A 221 3.92 18.67 -15.22
N LYS A 222 3.43 17.43 -15.24
CA LYS A 222 1.99 17.11 -15.18
C LYS A 222 1.43 17.16 -13.75
N VAL A 223 2.29 17.05 -12.75
CA VAL A 223 1.88 17.02 -11.34
C VAL A 223 1.41 18.40 -10.91
N LYS A 224 0.17 18.48 -10.41
CA LYS A 224 -0.43 19.69 -9.83
C LYS A 224 -0.86 19.50 -8.37
N THR A 225 -0.83 18.25 -7.90
CA THR A 225 -1.28 17.84 -6.58
C THR A 225 -0.22 18.12 -5.52
N PRO A 226 -0.59 18.63 -4.33
CA PRO A 226 0.29 18.61 -3.16
C PRO A 226 0.73 17.17 -2.84
N LEU A 227 2.04 16.92 -2.92
CA LEU A 227 2.63 15.58 -2.81
C LEU A 227 3.55 15.50 -1.59
N LEU A 228 3.25 14.58 -0.68
CA LEU A 228 4.13 14.19 0.43
C LEU A 228 4.77 12.85 0.13
N VAL A 229 6.10 12.77 0.21
CA VAL A 229 6.87 11.57 -0.11
C VAL A 229 7.65 11.12 1.11
N HIS A 230 7.46 9.87 1.50
CA HIS A 230 8.19 9.18 2.55
C HIS A 230 9.11 8.13 1.93
N GLN A 231 10.40 8.18 2.24
CA GLN A 231 11.38 7.19 1.80
C GLN A 231 12.05 6.55 3.00
N ALA A 232 12.54 5.33 2.82
CA ALA A 232 13.40 4.66 3.78
C ALA A 232 14.86 4.94 3.41
N ASP A 233 15.67 5.38 4.36
CA ASP A 233 17.06 5.83 4.12
C ASP A 233 17.91 4.76 3.40
N VAL A 234 17.68 3.49 3.72
CA VAL A 234 18.41 2.33 3.18
C VAL A 234 17.77 1.67 1.94
N ASP A 235 16.71 2.26 1.37
CA ASP A 235 16.06 1.75 0.15
C ASP A 235 16.74 2.30 -1.10
N GLU A 236 17.99 1.87 -1.32
CA GLU A 236 18.85 2.38 -2.40
C GLU A 236 18.17 2.30 -3.77
N ARG A 237 17.40 1.24 -4.02
CA ARG A 237 16.73 1.00 -5.31
C ARG A 237 15.71 2.10 -5.61
N ASN A 238 14.80 2.40 -4.68
CA ASN A 238 13.83 3.46 -4.89
C ASN A 238 14.50 4.84 -4.84
N ASN A 239 15.41 5.04 -3.88
CA ASN A 239 16.07 6.32 -3.61
C ASN A 239 16.94 6.79 -4.79
N ALA A 240 17.50 5.87 -5.59
CA ALA A 240 18.32 6.22 -6.76
C ALA A 240 17.58 7.08 -7.79
N SER A 241 16.26 6.92 -7.91
CA SER A 241 15.43 7.68 -8.87
C SER A 241 14.94 9.03 -8.34
N TRP A 242 14.97 9.23 -7.02
CA TRP A 242 14.33 10.37 -6.37
C TRP A 242 14.97 11.74 -6.68
N PRO A 243 16.31 11.93 -6.61
CA PRO A 243 16.90 13.26 -6.77
C PRO A 243 16.53 13.94 -8.10
N ALA A 244 16.52 13.18 -9.19
CA ALA A 244 16.15 13.70 -10.51
C ALA A 244 14.66 14.04 -10.60
N TYR A 245 13.79 13.21 -10.02
CA TYR A 245 12.35 13.45 -10.01
C TYR A 245 11.99 14.64 -9.10
N GLU A 246 12.60 14.76 -7.92
CA GLU A 246 12.41 15.87 -6.99
C GLU A 246 12.83 17.21 -7.60
N ALA A 247 13.99 17.25 -8.27
CA ALA A 247 14.43 18.45 -8.98
C ALA A 247 13.42 18.88 -10.06
N ALA A 248 12.85 17.92 -10.80
CA ALA A 248 11.85 18.18 -11.81
C ALA A 248 10.48 18.60 -11.23
N LEU A 249 10.11 18.13 -10.04
CA LEU A 249 8.89 18.57 -9.33
C LEU A 249 8.99 20.01 -8.81
N LYS A 250 10.20 20.49 -8.52
CA LYS A 250 10.47 21.83 -7.96
C LYS A 250 10.79 22.89 -9.02
N ALA A 251 10.90 22.49 -10.29
CA ALA A 251 11.19 23.38 -11.42
C ALA A 251 9.94 24.13 -11.89
#